data_AF-A0A8S4QGQ9-F1
#
_entry.id   AF-A0A8S4QGQ9-F1
#
_cell.length_a   1.000
_cell.length_b   1.000
_cell.length_c   1.000
_cell.angle_alpha   90.00
_cell.angle_beta   90.00
_cell.angle_gamma   90.00
#
_symmetry.space_group_name_H-M   'P 1'
#
loop_
_entity.id
_entity.type
_entity.pdbx_description
1 polymer ?
#
loop_
_entity_poly.entity_id
_entity_poly.type
_entity_poly.pdbx_seq_one_letter_code
_entity_poly.pdbx_strand_id
1 'polypeptide(L)'
;MLSLAHVPAVLEPIGLARSDGKRPDGMTLIPWKLGRSLLWDATCVDTLAASHIQATSSMVGAADTSAEQAKRRKYENLDSSFIFVPF
;
A
#
# COMPACT_ATOMS: atom_id res chain seq x y z
N MET A 1 -5.40 -12.98 33.22
CA MET A 1 -4.02 -13.49 33.07
C MET A 1 -3.88 -14.10 31.68
N LEU A 2 -3.26 -13.40 30.74
CA LEU A 2 -2.93 -13.89 29.38
C LEU A 2 -1.40 -13.86 29.25
N SER A 3 -0.72 -14.67 30.05
CA SER A 3 0.74 -14.65 30.23
C SER A 3 1.46 -15.84 29.59
N LEU A 4 1.02 -16.35 28.43
CA LEU A 4 1.68 -17.54 27.84
C LEU A 4 1.91 -17.55 26.32
N ALA A 5 1.87 -16.39 25.68
CA ALA A 5 2.43 -16.27 24.34
C ALA A 5 3.21 -14.97 24.30
N HIS A 6 4.54 -15.06 24.21
CA HIS A 6 5.46 -13.95 23.90
C HIS A 6 5.24 -13.43 22.46
N VAL A 7 3.99 -13.37 22.01
CA VAL A 7 3.60 -12.84 20.71
C VAL A 7 3.22 -11.38 20.95
N PRO A 8 3.99 -10.41 20.47
CA PRO A 8 3.59 -9.01 20.55
C PRO A 8 2.23 -8.88 19.87
N ALA A 9 1.22 -8.42 20.60
CA ALA A 9 -0.09 -8.05 20.07
C ALA A 9 0.02 -6.72 19.30
N VAL A 10 0.91 -6.68 18.32
CA VAL A 10 1.12 -5.54 17.44
C VAL A 10 0.27 -5.84 16.20
N LEU A 11 -0.90 -5.20 16.14
CA LEU A 11 -1.87 -5.41 15.06
C LEU A 11 -1.35 -4.96 13.69
N GLU A 12 -0.34 -4.09 13.67
CA GLU A 12 0.32 -3.61 12.45
C GLU A 12 1.81 -3.34 12.74
N PRO A 13 2.75 -3.82 11.91
CA PRO A 13 4.15 -3.43 12.05
C PRO A 13 4.30 -1.90 12.04
N ILE A 14 4.76 -1.36 13.16
CA ILE A 14 5.07 0.05 13.31
C ILE A 14 6.31 0.32 12.47
N GLY A 15 6.13 0.83 11.25
CA GLY A 15 7.31 1.01 10.41
C GLY A 15 7.07 1.42 8.98
N LEU A 16 6.39 2.55 8.78
CA LEU A 16 6.77 3.43 7.68
C LEU A 16 7.03 4.83 8.19
N ALA A 17 8.13 5.38 7.69
CA ALA A 17 8.86 6.48 8.28
C ALA A 17 7.93 7.62 8.71
N ARG A 18 7.90 7.91 10.02
CA ARG A 18 7.14 9.04 10.57
C ARG A 18 7.57 10.39 10.00
N SER A 19 8.71 10.47 9.31
CA SER A 19 9.24 11.70 8.72
C SER A 19 8.44 12.24 7.55
N ASP A 20 7.73 11.38 6.80
CA ASP A 20 6.92 11.80 5.65
C ASP A 20 5.40 11.65 5.88
N GLY A 21 5.00 11.12 7.05
CA GLY A 21 3.60 10.94 7.45
C GLY A 21 2.84 9.88 6.65
N LYS A 22 3.50 9.10 5.78
CA LYS A 22 2.82 8.11 4.94
C LYS A 22 2.57 6.83 5.73
N ARG A 23 1.29 6.43 5.78
CA ARG A 23 0.84 5.17 6.39
C ARG A 23 0.18 4.31 5.31
N PRO A 24 0.90 3.34 4.72
CA PRO A 24 0.26 2.28 3.95
C PRO A 24 -0.50 1.32 4.88
N ASP A 25 -1.39 0.51 4.30
CA ASP A 25 -2.28 -0.37 5.06
C ASP A 25 -1.54 -1.49 5.78
N GLY A 26 -0.45 -1.97 5.20
CA GLY A 26 0.31 -3.03 5.84
C GLY A 26 1.65 -3.32 5.20
N MET A 27 2.40 -4.14 5.93
CA MET A 27 3.70 -4.65 5.52
C MET A 27 3.87 -6.08 6.04
N THR A 28 4.61 -6.92 5.32
CA THR A 28 4.96 -8.25 5.85
C THR A 28 5.96 -8.14 7.01
N LEU A 29 5.70 -8.90 8.08
CA LEU A 29 6.59 -8.99 9.24
C LEU A 29 7.92 -9.68 8.91
N ILE A 30 7.88 -10.63 7.99
CA ILE A 30 9.06 -11.32 7.47
C ILE A 30 9.36 -10.85 6.03
N PRO A 31 10.62 -10.89 5.59
CA PRO A 31 10.97 -10.57 4.21
C PRO A 31 10.19 -11.41 3.21
N TRP A 32 9.62 -10.76 2.20
CA TRP A 32 8.85 -11.40 1.14
C TRP A 32 9.77 -11.95 0.04
N LYS A 33 10.67 -11.12 -0.47
CA LYS A 33 11.57 -11.47 -1.57
C LYS A 33 12.84 -10.64 -1.52
N LEU A 34 13.99 -11.26 -1.81
CA LEU A 34 15.32 -10.62 -1.79
C LEU A 34 15.65 -9.91 -0.47
N GLY A 35 15.18 -10.44 0.66
CA GLY A 35 15.38 -9.82 1.98
C GLY A 35 14.55 -8.55 2.24
N ARG A 36 13.63 -8.20 1.34
CA ARG A 36 12.76 -7.02 1.45
C ARG A 36 11.34 -7.42 1.85
N SER A 37 10.73 -6.67 2.76
CA SER A 37 9.32 -6.83 3.10
C SER A 37 8.42 -6.32 1.97
N LEU A 38 7.26 -6.94 1.82
CA LEU A 38 6.20 -6.49 0.92
C LEU A 38 5.39 -5.41 1.60
N LEU A 39 5.07 -4.35 0.87
CA LEU A 39 4.28 -3.21 1.29
C LEU A 39 3.05 -3.05 0.41
N TRP A 40 1.88 -2.81 1.02
CA TRP A 40 0.64 -2.59 0.29
C TRP A 40 -0.19 -1.46 0.90
N ASP A 41 -0.90 -0.76 0.03
CA ASP A 41 -1.89 0.28 0.33
C ASP A 41 -3.03 0.03 -0.66
N ALA A 42 -4.06 -0.65 -0.20
CA ALA A 42 -5.21 -1.07 -0.99
C ALA A 42 -6.16 0.08 -1.20
N THR A 43 -6.60 0.29 -2.43
CA THR A 43 -7.56 1.37 -2.73
C THR A 43 -8.63 0.89 -3.68
N CYS A 44 -9.89 1.01 -3.26
CA CYS A 44 -11.03 0.84 -4.16
C CYS A 44 -11.34 2.18 -4.81
N VAL A 45 -11.06 2.32 -6.10
CA VAL A 45 -11.39 3.54 -6.86
C VAL A 45 -12.83 3.55 -7.36
N ASP A 46 -13.50 4.68 -7.18
CA ASP A 46 -14.82 4.92 -7.73
C ASP A 46 -14.72 5.28 -9.22
N THR A 47 -15.07 4.33 -10.09
CA THR A 47 -15.05 4.53 -11.54
C THR A 47 -16.12 5.51 -12.03
N LEU A 48 -17.14 5.80 -11.22
CA LEU A 48 -18.24 6.70 -11.53
C LEU A 48 -18.03 8.11 -10.98
N ALA A 49 -16.98 8.33 -10.18
CA ALA A 49 -16.63 9.66 -9.72
C ALA A 49 -16.42 10.61 -10.91
N ALA A 50 -16.91 11.85 -10.79
CA ALA A 50 -16.84 12.84 -11.87
C ALA A 50 -15.40 13.10 -12.36
N SER A 51 -14.40 12.96 -11.48
CA SER A 51 -12.97 13.08 -11.82
C SER A 51 -12.43 11.92 -12.66
N HIS A 52 -13.08 10.76 -12.64
CA HIS A 52 -12.64 9.56 -13.35
C HIS A 52 -13.51 9.25 -14.57
N ILE A 53 -14.76 9.76 -14.63
CA ILE A 53 -15.75 9.43 -15.65
C ILE A 53 -15.28 9.66 -17.10
N GLN A 54 -14.48 10.71 -17.34
CA GLN A 54 -13.94 10.98 -18.68
C GLN A 54 -12.99 9.86 -19.14
N ALA A 55 -12.16 9.35 -18.23
CA ALA A 55 -11.20 8.30 -18.54
C ALA A 55 -11.87 6.91 -18.53
N THR A 56 -12.74 6.63 -17.56
CA THR A 56 -13.42 5.33 -17.41
C THR A 56 -14.49 5.08 -18.46
N SER A 57 -15.10 6.14 -19.02
CA SER A 57 -16.03 6.01 -20.15
C SER A 57 -15.35 5.60 -21.45
N SER A 58 -14.06 5.91 -21.59
CA SER A 58 -13.29 5.62 -22.81
C SER A 58 -12.48 4.33 -22.71
N MET A 59 -12.02 3.97 -21.50
CA MET A 59 -11.16 2.82 -21.28
C MET A 59 -11.50 2.12 -19.97
N VAL A 60 -11.80 0.83 -20.08
CA VAL A 60 -12.00 -0.06 -18.92
C VAL A 60 -10.71 -0.11 -18.10
N GLY A 61 -10.81 0.00 -16.78
CA GLY A 61 -9.67 -0.01 -15.88
C GLY A 61 -8.88 1.31 -15.79
N ALA A 62 -9.30 2.38 -16.48
CA ALA A 62 -8.57 3.65 -16.45
C ALA A 62 -8.44 4.27 -15.05
N ALA A 63 -9.48 4.16 -14.21
CA ALA A 63 -9.42 4.63 -12.82
C ALA A 63 -8.41 3.80 -12.02
N ASP A 64 -8.42 2.49 -12.20
CA ASP A 64 -7.53 1.55 -11.50
C ASP A 64 -6.06 1.84 -11.84
N THR A 65 -5.74 1.89 -13.14
CA THR A 65 -4.39 2.25 -13.61
C THR A 65 -3.95 3.62 -13.10
N SER A 66 -4.86 4.60 -13.05
CA SER A 66 -4.53 5.94 -12.51
C SER A 66 -4.23 5.88 -11.01
N ALA A 67 -4.99 5.09 -10.25
CA ALA A 67 -4.78 4.86 -8.82
C ALA A 67 -3.42 4.19 -8.56
N GLU A 68 -3.12 3.12 -9.29
CA GLU A 68 -1.85 2.40 -9.17
C GLU A 68 -0.67 3.34 -9.42
N GLN A 69 -0.73 4.17 -10.47
CA GLN A 69 0.32 5.14 -10.78
C GLN A 69 0.47 6.19 -9.67
N ALA A 70 -0.63 6.70 -9.14
CA ALA A 70 -0.60 7.64 -8.03
C ALA A 70 0.04 7.04 -6.79
N LYS A 71 -0.26 5.77 -6.47
CA LYS A 71 0.35 5.05 -5.33
C LYS A 71 1.83 4.77 -5.55
N ARG A 72 2.23 4.34 -6.75
CA ARG A 72 3.66 4.16 -7.10
C ARG A 72 4.45 5.44 -6.89
N ARG A 73 3.92 6.59 -7.34
CA ARG A 73 4.54 7.91 -7.10
C ARG A 73 4.58 8.29 -5.62
N LYS A 74 3.50 8.01 -4.88
CA LYS A 74 3.41 8.28 -3.43
C LYS A 74 4.51 7.54 -2.64
N TYR A 75 4.87 6.34 -3.07
CA TYR A 75 5.81 5.44 -2.38
C TYR A 75 7.13 5.21 -3.11
N GLU A 76 7.44 5.99 -4.15
CA GLU A 76 8.64 5.84 -4.98
C GLU A 76 9.94 5.84 -4.15
N ASN A 77 9.97 6.62 -3.08
CA ASN A 77 11.13 6.73 -2.17
C ASN A 77 11.44 5.42 -1.42
N LEU A 78 10.48 4.49 -1.36
CA LEU A 78 10.56 3.24 -0.61
C LEU A 78 10.98 2.05 -1.46
N ASP A 79 11.04 2.20 -2.79
CA ASP A 79 11.37 1.14 -3.73
C ASP A 79 12.80 0.59 -3.55
N SER A 80 13.67 1.29 -2.83
CA SER A 80 15.00 0.79 -2.45
C SER A 80 14.94 -0.25 -1.33
N SER A 81 13.97 -0.13 -0.43
CA SER A 81 13.93 -0.87 0.86
C SER A 81 12.79 -1.88 0.91
N PHE A 82 11.67 -1.60 0.22
CA PHE A 82 10.44 -2.38 0.31
C PHE A 82 9.89 -2.70 -1.06
N ILE A 83 9.34 -3.90 -1.24
CA ILE A 83 8.65 -4.23 -2.48
C ILE A 83 7.25 -3.65 -2.37
N PHE A 84 6.93 -2.59 -3.12
CA PHE A 84 5.59 -2.03 -3.14
C PHE A 84 4.73 -2.69 -4.21
N VAL A 85 3.53 -3.13 -3.83
CA VAL A 85 2.52 -3.62 -4.76
C VAL A 85 1.29 -2.71 -4.63
N PRO A 86 0.95 -1.94 -5.68
CA PRO A 86 -0.31 -1.21 -5.71
C PRO A 86 -1.47 -2.20 -5.88
N PHE A 87 -2.58 -1.92 -5.19
CA PHE A 87 -3.85 -2.64 -5.26
C PHE A 87 -4.99 -1.65 -5.38
#